data_AF-A0A8S2WUT0-F1
#
_entry.id   AF-A0A8S2WUT0-F1
#
_cell.length_a   1.000
_cell.length_b   1.000
_cell.length_c   1.000
_cell.angle_alpha   90.00
_cell.angle_beta   90.00
_cell.angle_gamma   90.00
#
_symmetry.space_group_name_H-M   'P 1'
#
loop_
_entity.id
_entity.type
_entity.pdbx_description
1 polymer ?
#
loop_
_entity_poly.entity_id
_entity_poly.type
_entity_poly.pdbx_seq_one_letter_code
_entity_poly.pdbx_strand_id
1 'polypeptide(L)'
;RFVYNFSRLWTTLVEFDVGDSQFYHNSSGSLFTFIIHLTRQGLKNIRLILDSIFEAINLVKRLGPLKRVYDDMQLTDLHAFLFQDKEDSIEYADTIARNLRKYPPLFALFGHSLHLQFEPV
;
A
#
# COMPACT_ATOMS: atom_id res chain seq x y z
N ARG A 1 -9.02 -4.56 18.68
CA ARG A 1 -9.66 -3.23 18.86
C ARG A 1 -9.78 -2.44 17.55
N PHE A 2 -8.84 -2.53 16.62
CA PHE A 2 -8.93 -1.86 15.32
C PHE A 2 -10.22 -2.19 14.51
N VAL A 3 -10.51 -3.48 14.28
CA VAL A 3 -11.77 -3.94 13.64
C VAL A 3 -13.03 -3.55 14.44
N TYR A 4 -12.86 -3.38 15.76
CA TYR A 4 -13.97 -3.05 16.66
C TYR A 4 -14.49 -1.61 16.44
N ASN A 5 -13.66 -0.69 15.95
CA ASN A 5 -14.08 0.68 15.64
C ASN A 5 -15.07 0.74 14.46
N PHE A 6 -14.95 -0.18 13.50
CA PHE A 6 -15.92 -0.34 12.40
C PHE A 6 -17.26 -0.85 12.92
N SER A 7 -17.25 -1.80 13.86
CA SER A 7 -18.49 -2.32 14.48
C SER A 7 -19.28 -1.26 15.27
N ARG A 8 -18.61 -0.20 15.74
CA ARG A 8 -19.22 0.93 16.46
C ARG A 8 -19.58 2.12 15.56
N LEU A 9 -19.38 2.01 14.24
CA LEU A 9 -19.62 3.09 13.27
C LEU A 9 -18.87 4.39 13.60
N TRP A 10 -17.71 4.29 14.25
CA TRP A 10 -16.89 5.46 14.57
C TRP A 10 -16.04 5.91 13.38
N THR A 11 -15.71 4.97 12.50
CA THR A 11 -14.93 5.17 11.28
C THR A 11 -15.73 4.63 10.11
N THR A 12 -15.78 5.37 9.02
CA THR A 12 -16.46 4.93 7.79
C THR A 12 -15.46 4.29 6.83
N LEU A 13 -14.28 4.90 6.70
CA LEU A 13 -13.25 4.48 5.77
C LEU A 13 -11.88 4.78 6.37
N VAL A 14 -10.93 3.88 6.13
CA VAL A 14 -9.52 4.10 6.43
C VAL A 14 -8.74 3.77 5.16
N GLU A 15 -7.98 4.74 4.69
CA GLU A 15 -7.11 4.63 3.52
C GLU A 15 -5.66 4.75 4.00
N PHE A 16 -4.81 3.92 3.43
CA PHE A 16 -3.37 3.94 3.67
C PHE A 16 -2.70 3.95 2.32
N ASP A 17 -1.83 4.93 2.10
CA ASP A 17 -1.16 5.05 0.82
C ASP A 17 0.25 5.62 0.98
N VAL A 18 1.13 5.17 0.10
CA VAL A 18 2.39 5.80 -0.22
C VAL A 18 2.23 6.22 -1.67
N GLY A 19 1.58 7.36 -1.89
CA GLY A 19 1.07 7.70 -3.21
C GLY A 19 2.16 7.70 -4.28
N ASP A 20 1.78 7.45 -5.54
CA ASP A 20 2.77 7.28 -6.62
C ASP A 20 3.39 8.59 -7.15
N SER A 21 2.95 9.75 -6.62
CA SER A 21 3.45 11.04 -7.09
C SER A 21 4.84 11.37 -6.53
N GLN A 22 5.58 12.22 -7.26
CA GLN A 22 6.88 12.73 -6.80
C GLN A 22 6.82 13.49 -5.46
N PHE A 23 5.62 13.88 -5.02
CA PHE A 23 5.42 14.48 -3.71
C PHE A 23 5.55 13.46 -2.58
N TYR A 24 5.01 12.25 -2.76
CA TYR A 24 5.06 11.18 -1.79
C TYR A 24 6.36 10.38 -1.89
N HIS A 25 6.97 10.32 -3.08
CA HIS A 25 8.22 9.61 -3.32
C HIS A 25 9.18 10.47 -4.14
N ASN A 26 10.27 10.92 -3.53
CA ASN A 26 11.36 11.60 -4.22
C ASN A 26 12.72 11.13 -3.73
N SER A 27 13.79 11.68 -4.30
CA SER A 27 15.17 11.34 -3.94
C SER A 27 15.54 11.66 -2.48
N SER A 28 14.74 12.47 -1.79
CA SER A 28 14.97 12.85 -0.39
C SER A 28 14.20 11.99 0.61
N GLY A 29 13.24 11.18 0.17
CA GLY A 29 12.47 10.31 1.06
C GLY A 29 11.11 9.89 0.52
N SER A 30 10.38 9.17 1.38
CA SER A 30 9.05 8.65 1.09
C SER A 30 8.08 9.02 2.22
N LEU A 31 6.83 9.38 1.88
CA LEU A 31 5.79 9.77 2.81
C LEU A 31 4.68 8.72 2.85
N PHE A 32 4.54 8.04 3.98
CA PHE A 32 3.44 7.11 4.25
C PHE A 32 2.28 7.86 4.94
N THR A 33 1.09 7.83 4.36
CA THR A 33 -0.07 8.60 4.85
C THR A 33 -1.23 7.71 5.28
N PHE A 34 -1.85 8.07 6.41
CA PHE A 34 -3.08 7.48 6.91
C PHE A 34 -4.21 8.51 6.76
N ILE A 35 -5.26 8.20 6.00
CA ILE A 35 -6.45 9.04 5.88
C ILE A 35 -7.62 8.30 6.53
N ILE A 36 -8.30 8.98 7.47
CA ILE A 36 -9.34 8.35 8.30
C ILE A 36 -10.60 9.21 8.24
N HIS A 37 -11.65 8.63 7.69
CA HIS A 37 -12.96 9.28 7.62
C HIS A 37 -13.76 8.96 8.89
N LEU A 38 -13.95 9.99 9.72
CA LEU A 38 -14.64 9.89 10.99
C LEU A 38 -16.12 10.24 10.88
N THR A 39 -16.96 9.49 11.58
CA THR A 39 -18.35 9.92 11.83
C THR A 39 -18.39 10.98 12.93
N ARG A 40 -19.55 11.64 13.10
CA ARG A 40 -19.77 12.58 14.21
C ARG A 40 -19.52 11.93 15.58
N GLN A 41 -19.81 10.64 15.73
CA GLN A 41 -19.52 9.91 16.96
C GLN A 41 -18.03 9.55 17.08
N GLY A 42 -17.39 9.19 15.96
CA GLY A 42 -15.95 8.95 15.91
C GLY A 42 -15.14 10.16 16.35
N LEU A 43 -15.54 11.37 15.95
CA LEU A 43 -14.88 12.62 16.36
C LEU A 43 -14.86 12.79 17.89
N LYS A 44 -15.94 12.42 18.58
CA LYS A 44 -16.02 12.47 20.06
C LYS A 44 -15.12 11.44 20.74
N ASN A 45 -14.69 10.40 20.00
CA ASN A 45 -13.91 9.28 20.51
C ASN A 45 -12.53 9.20 19.84
N ILE A 46 -12.03 10.31 19.26
CA ILE A 46 -10.82 10.32 18.44
C ILE A 46 -9.60 9.71 19.15
N ARG A 47 -9.49 9.91 20.47
CA ARG A 47 -8.39 9.34 21.25
C ARG A 47 -8.40 7.81 21.25
N LEU A 48 -9.57 7.18 21.43
CA LEU A 48 -9.70 5.73 21.38
C LEU A 48 -9.38 5.17 19.99
N ILE A 49 -9.71 5.92 18.94
CA ILE A 49 -9.40 5.56 17.56
C ILE A 49 -7.89 5.61 17.33
N LEU A 50 -7.23 6.70 17.72
CA LEU A 50 -5.77 6.84 17.65
C LEU A 50 -5.05 5.76 18.45
N ASP A 51 -5.47 5.51 19.70
CA ASP A 51 -4.89 4.46 20.53
C ASP A 51 -5.00 3.09 19.84
N SER A 52 -6.13 2.80 19.20
CA SER A 52 -6.34 1.55 18.45
C SER A 52 -5.47 1.44 17.21
N ILE A 53 -5.19 2.55 16.51
CA ILE A 53 -4.29 2.59 15.35
C ILE A 53 -2.86 2.33 15.79
N PHE A 54 -2.39 3.04 16.82
CA PHE A 54 -1.03 2.84 17.33
C PHE A 54 -0.85 1.44 17.93
N GLU A 55 -1.89 0.88 18.56
CA GLU A 55 -1.87 -0.52 19.01
C GLU A 55 -1.71 -1.49 17.83
N ALA A 56 -2.40 -1.25 16.71
CA ALA A 56 -2.25 -2.05 15.50
C ALA A 56 -0.85 -1.92 14.89
N ILE A 57 -0.31 -0.70 14.79
CA ILE A 57 1.07 -0.47 14.33
C ILE A 57 2.07 -1.19 15.23
N ASN A 58 1.90 -1.11 16.56
CA ASN A 58 2.77 -1.79 17.51
C ASN A 58 2.65 -3.32 17.43
N LEU A 59 1.48 -3.85 17.09
CA LEU A 59 1.33 -5.28 16.81
C LEU A 59 2.15 -5.68 15.58
N VAL A 60 2.04 -4.94 14.48
CA VAL A 60 2.83 -5.21 13.26
C VAL A 60 4.33 -5.13 13.57
N LYS A 61 4.77 -4.11 14.29
CA LYS A 61 6.19 -3.97 14.72
C LYS A 61 6.68 -5.15 15.55
N ARG A 62 5.84 -5.71 16.43
CA ARG A 62 6.21 -6.86 17.28
C ARG A 62 6.24 -8.17 16.51
N LEU A 63 5.33 -8.37 15.56
CA LEU A 63 5.30 -9.56 14.72
C LEU A 63 6.44 -9.57 13.70
N GLY A 64 6.88 -8.38 13.26
CA GLY A 64 7.88 -8.22 12.22
C GLY A 64 7.35 -8.60 10.83
N PRO A 65 8.22 -8.60 9.82
CA PRO A 65 7.88 -9.01 8.47
C PRO A 65 7.53 -10.51 8.43
N LEU A 66 6.31 -10.83 8.02
CA LEU A 66 5.82 -12.20 7.93
C LEU A 66 5.93 -12.70 6.49
N LYS A 67 6.81 -13.69 6.26
CA LYS A 67 7.01 -14.28 4.92
C LYS A 67 5.70 -14.74 4.28
N ARG A 68 4.79 -15.33 5.05
CA ARG A 68 3.48 -15.77 4.53
C ARG A 68 2.69 -14.62 3.91
N VAL A 69 2.67 -13.44 4.54
CA VAL A 69 1.96 -12.27 4.02
C VAL A 69 2.61 -11.81 2.72
N TYR A 70 3.94 -11.80 2.67
CA TYR A 70 4.66 -11.51 1.43
C TYR A 70 4.35 -12.51 0.31
N ASP A 71 4.35 -13.80 0.60
CA ASP A 71 4.06 -14.85 -0.38
C ASP A 71 2.63 -14.68 -0.96
N ASP A 72 1.65 -14.36 -0.12
CA ASP A 72 0.27 -14.10 -0.54
C ASP A 72 0.16 -12.83 -1.42
N MET A 73 0.89 -11.77 -1.09
CA MET A 73 0.96 -10.53 -1.90
C MET A 73 1.61 -10.80 -3.26
N GLN A 74 2.76 -11.47 -3.27
CA GLN A 74 3.47 -11.83 -4.51
C GLN A 74 2.59 -12.66 -5.45
N LEU A 75 1.82 -13.61 -4.91
CA LEU A 75 0.89 -14.41 -5.70
C LEU A 75 -0.23 -13.55 -6.32
N THR A 76 -0.74 -12.59 -5.55
CA THR A 76 -1.76 -11.65 -6.02
C THR A 76 -1.23 -10.77 -7.15
N ASP A 77 -0.02 -10.24 -7.02
CA ASP A 77 0.61 -9.41 -8.05
C ASP A 77 0.90 -10.21 -9.32
N LEU A 78 1.37 -11.46 -9.17
CA LEU A 78 1.59 -12.35 -10.29
C LEU A 78 0.28 -12.63 -11.04
N HIS A 79 -0.80 -12.90 -10.31
CA HIS A 79 -2.11 -13.10 -10.93
C HIS A 79 -2.60 -11.83 -11.65
N ALA A 80 -2.49 -10.66 -11.01
CA ALA A 80 -2.87 -9.39 -11.62
C ALA A 80 -2.08 -9.14 -12.91
N PHE A 81 -0.78 -9.43 -12.92
CA PHE A 81 0.06 -9.28 -14.11
C PHE A 81 -0.30 -10.26 -15.23
N LEU A 82 -0.55 -11.53 -14.90
CA LEU A 82 -0.85 -12.56 -15.91
C LEU A 82 -2.22 -12.35 -16.56
N PHE A 83 -3.18 -11.80 -15.82
CA PHE A 83 -4.56 -11.60 -16.27
C PHE A 83 -4.91 -10.12 -16.47
N GLN A 84 -3.91 -9.26 -16.63
CA GLN A 84 -4.15 -7.84 -16.91
C GLN A 84 -4.85 -7.66 -18.26
N ASP A 85 -5.85 -6.78 -18.28
CA ASP A 85 -6.50 -6.38 -19.52
C ASP A 85 -5.54 -5.57 -20.41
N LYS A 86 -5.86 -5.49 -21.69
CA LYS A 86 -5.09 -4.66 -22.62
C LYS A 86 -5.29 -3.18 -22.28
N GLU A 87 -4.21 -2.51 -21.90
CA GLU A 87 -4.15 -1.07 -21.64
C GLU A 87 -4.23 -0.25 -22.94
N ASP A 88 -4.60 1.03 -22.82
CA ASP A 88 -4.51 1.97 -23.93
C ASP A 88 -3.06 2.10 -24.43
N SER A 89 -2.89 2.24 -25.74
CA SER A 89 -1.55 2.21 -26.34
C SER A 89 -0.68 3.39 -25.93
N ILE A 90 -1.27 4.54 -25.60
CA ILE A 90 -0.54 5.73 -25.14
C ILE A 90 -0.10 5.55 -23.69
N GLU A 91 -1.00 5.07 -22.82
CA GLU A 91 -0.71 4.81 -21.40
C GLU A 91 0.35 3.70 -21.25
N TYR A 92 0.23 2.63 -22.03
CA TYR A 92 1.21 1.56 -22.05
C TYR A 92 2.60 2.06 -22.48
N ALA A 93 2.67 2.87 -23.56
CA ALA A 93 3.93 3.42 -24.03
C ALA A 93 4.59 4.35 -23.01
N ASP A 94 3.81 5.19 -22.32
CA ASP A 94 4.31 6.05 -21.23
C ASP A 94 4.84 5.20 -20.07
N THR A 95 4.09 4.21 -19.62
CA THR A 95 4.49 3.32 -18.52
C THR A 95 5.80 2.60 -18.85
N ILE A 96 5.93 2.02 -20.04
CA ILE A 96 7.18 1.37 -20.47
C ILE A 96 8.34 2.37 -20.53
N ALA A 97 8.13 3.58 -21.06
CA ALA A 97 9.17 4.60 -21.12
C ALA A 97 9.64 5.04 -19.71
N ARG A 98 8.72 5.23 -18.77
CA ARG A 98 9.03 5.52 -17.36
C ARG A 98 9.80 4.37 -16.71
N ASN A 99 9.38 3.13 -16.96
CA ASN A 99 10.01 1.94 -16.41
C ASN A 99 11.43 1.73 -16.92
N LEU A 100 11.70 1.95 -18.22
CA LEU A 100 13.04 1.87 -18.80
C LEU A 100 14.03 2.86 -18.17
N ARG A 101 13.52 3.97 -17.63
CA ARG A 101 14.34 4.95 -16.91
C ARG A 101 14.66 4.54 -15.48
N LYS A 102 13.88 3.62 -14.89
CA LYS A 102 13.99 3.18 -13.50
C LYS A 102 14.59 1.76 -13.36
N TYR A 103 14.36 0.90 -14.34
CA TYR A 103 14.72 -0.51 -14.31
C TYR A 103 15.51 -0.92 -15.56
N PRO A 104 16.36 -1.96 -15.47
CA PRO A 104 16.96 -2.56 -16.66
C PRO A 104 15.89 -3.04 -17.66
N PRO A 105 16.21 -3.12 -18.97
CA PRO A 105 15.22 -3.44 -20.01
C PRO A 105 14.42 -4.72 -19.76
N LEU A 106 15.04 -5.75 -19.18
CA LEU A 106 14.36 -7.01 -18.83
C LEU A 106 13.17 -6.79 -17.87
N PHE A 107 13.26 -5.80 -17.00
CA PHE A 107 12.25 -5.49 -15.98
C PHE A 107 11.29 -4.38 -16.41
N ALA A 108 11.41 -3.84 -17.63
CA ALA A 108 10.56 -2.73 -18.08
C ALA A 108 9.06 -3.09 -18.10
N LEU A 109 8.75 -4.37 -18.31
CA LEU A 109 7.38 -4.88 -18.41
C LEU A 109 6.71 -5.15 -17.05
N PHE A 110 7.49 -5.47 -16.01
CA PHE A 110 6.93 -6.00 -14.76
C PHE A 110 7.63 -5.49 -13.49
N GLY A 111 8.72 -4.73 -13.61
CA GLY A 111 9.54 -4.28 -12.48
C GLY A 111 8.83 -3.28 -11.56
N HIS A 112 7.73 -2.68 -12.00
CA HIS A 112 6.88 -1.85 -11.15
C HIS A 112 5.72 -2.63 -10.50
N SER A 113 5.40 -3.84 -10.97
CA SER A 113 4.22 -4.59 -10.54
C SER A 113 4.55 -5.83 -9.72
N LEU A 114 5.72 -6.45 -9.95
CA LEU A 114 6.07 -7.72 -9.31
C LEU A 114 7.07 -7.54 -8.18
N HIS A 115 6.70 -8.01 -6.99
CA HIS A 115 7.62 -8.20 -5.88
C HIS A 115 8.44 -9.48 -6.08
N LEU A 116 9.76 -9.36 -6.23
CA LEU A 116 10.63 -10.49 -6.59
C LEU A 116 11.37 -11.11 -5.40
N GLN A 117 11.69 -10.29 -4.39
CA GLN A 117 12.49 -10.71 -3.24
C GLN A 117 11.84 -10.30 -1.92
N PHE A 118 11.85 -11.23 -0.96
CA PHE A 118 11.46 -10.97 0.41
C PHE A 118 12.70 -10.56 1.21
N GLU A 119 12.73 -9.33 1.70
CA GLU A 119 13.80 -8.82 2.55
C GLU A 119 13.22 -8.53 3.95
N PRO A 120 13.44 -9.42 4.93
CA PRO A 120 13.08 -9.14 6.31
C PRO A 120 14.13 -8.21 6.92
N VAL A 121 13.86 -6.91 6.92
CA VAL A 121 14.70 -5.88 7.59
C VAL A 121 14.42 -5.83 9.09
#